data_AF-A0A374T1X4-F1
#
_entry.id   AF-A0A374T1X4-F1
#
_cell.length_a   1.000
_cell.length_b   1.000
_cell.length_c   1.000
_cell.angle_alpha   90.00
_cell.angle_beta   90.00
_cell.angle_gamma   90.00
#
_symmetry.space_group_name_H-M   'P 1'
#
loop_
_entity.id
_entity.type
_entity.pdbx_description
1 polymer ?
#
loop_
_entity_poly.entity_id
_entity_poly.type
_entity_poly.pdbx_seq_one_letter_code
_entity_poly.pdbx_strand_id
1 'polypeptide(L)'
;MKAIIPAAGLGTRFLPGTKCTPKEMLPVLDKPVIQYVVEEALEPEEVDDAIIVTSPGKPELLNYFQPDRSLENLLRERGKNAYADAVAHAGGMPVDFRYQYEPKGLGHAIRSAADAVAGENFLVLLGDYVVPNRDICDKMLAVSKEHGGASVIAVAACSPEEVSRYGVIAGERVGSLEGAENVADAEPGAVWRIGGLVEKPAPEAAPSNLYIVGRYLLSPLVMDLLADQQAGKGGEIQLTDAMARSLDREAMYAVVIDPLSGYDTGTPSGWMATNALMAANDPRFADAFWDAIDERGGLMRK
;
A
#
# COMPACT_ATOMS: atom_id res chain seq x y z
N MET A 1 -16.29 5.12 -4.77
CA MET A 1 -15.76 3.76 -4.50
C MET A 1 -14.97 3.78 -3.19
N LYS A 2 -14.58 2.62 -2.66
CA LYS A 2 -13.83 2.54 -1.38
C LYS A 2 -12.43 1.95 -1.57
N ALA A 3 -11.55 2.26 -0.62
CA ALA A 3 -10.24 1.64 -0.52
C ALA A 3 -10.15 0.73 0.70
N ILE A 4 -9.53 -0.45 0.59
CA ILE A 4 -9.31 -1.38 1.69
C ILE A 4 -7.82 -1.40 2.04
N ILE A 5 -7.51 -1.22 3.33
CA ILE A 5 -6.14 -1.21 3.85
C ILE A 5 -5.98 -2.32 4.90
N PRO A 6 -5.39 -3.47 4.53
CA PRO A 6 -5.11 -4.54 5.49
C PRO A 6 -4.00 -4.14 6.48
N ALA A 7 -4.36 -4.14 7.77
CA ALA A 7 -3.50 -3.74 8.90
C ALA A 7 -3.60 -4.70 10.11
N ALA A 8 -4.04 -5.94 9.90
CA ALA A 8 -4.26 -6.92 10.97
C ALA A 8 -3.00 -7.72 11.38
N GLY A 9 -1.90 -7.61 10.63
CA GLY A 9 -0.70 -8.44 10.81
C GLY A 9 0.05 -8.17 12.12
N LEU A 10 0.66 -9.20 12.72
CA LEU A 10 1.33 -9.11 14.03
C LEU A 10 2.63 -8.29 14.06
N GLY A 11 3.18 -7.91 12.90
CA GLY A 11 4.40 -7.09 12.84
C GLY A 11 5.64 -7.76 13.43
N THR A 12 5.76 -9.09 13.37
CA THR A 12 6.81 -9.88 14.03
C THR A 12 8.23 -9.47 13.65
N ARG A 13 8.44 -8.97 12.43
CA ARG A 13 9.73 -8.44 11.93
C ARG A 13 10.28 -7.26 12.74
N PHE A 14 9.42 -6.56 13.47
CA PHE A 14 9.77 -5.37 14.27
C PHE A 14 9.75 -5.62 15.78
N LEU A 15 9.62 -6.88 16.23
CA LEU A 15 9.72 -7.18 17.66
C LEU A 15 11.13 -6.81 18.18
N PRO A 16 11.23 -6.28 19.42
CA PRO A 16 10.16 -6.10 20.40
C PRO A 16 9.34 -4.80 20.24
N GLY A 17 9.68 -3.90 19.31
CA GLY A 17 9.01 -2.61 19.13
C GLY A 17 7.52 -2.71 18.83
N THR A 18 7.12 -3.75 18.09
CA THR A 18 5.72 -4.01 17.75
C THR A 18 4.95 -4.87 18.75
N LYS A 19 5.52 -5.13 19.93
CA LYS A 19 4.85 -5.94 20.96
C LYS A 19 3.52 -5.32 21.42
N CYS A 20 3.47 -4.00 21.51
CA CYS A 20 2.27 -3.25 21.91
C CYS A 20 1.91 -2.10 20.96
N THR A 21 2.76 -1.80 19.98
CA THR A 21 2.48 -0.79 18.96
C THR A 21 2.29 -1.50 17.61
N PRO A 22 1.17 -1.32 16.90
CA PRO A 22 1.03 -1.88 15.56
C PRO A 22 2.17 -1.45 14.63
N LYS A 23 2.64 -2.31 13.73
CA LYS A 23 3.72 -1.94 12.79
C LYS A 23 3.33 -0.74 11.92
N GLU A 24 2.05 -0.62 11.60
CA GLU A 24 1.48 0.44 10.78
C GLU A 24 1.48 1.80 11.52
N MET A 25 1.65 1.78 12.84
CA MET A 25 1.79 2.97 13.69
C MET A 25 3.25 3.42 13.87
N LEU A 26 4.22 2.72 13.27
CA LEU A 26 5.62 3.17 13.29
C LEU A 26 5.75 4.51 12.54
N PRO A 27 6.45 5.50 13.10
CA PRO A 27 6.56 6.81 12.47
C PRO A 27 7.49 6.77 11.27
N VAL A 28 7.10 7.48 10.21
CA VAL A 28 7.96 7.93 9.13
C VAL A 28 7.92 9.45 9.16
N LEU A 29 9.04 10.06 9.58
CA LEU A 29 9.10 11.46 10.00
C LEU A 29 8.11 11.74 11.15
N ASP A 30 7.11 12.58 10.90
CA ASP A 30 6.13 13.07 11.89
C ASP A 30 4.77 12.38 11.81
N LYS A 31 4.59 11.40 10.92
CA LYS A 31 3.33 10.67 10.72
C LYS A 31 3.54 9.15 10.81
N PRO A 32 2.57 8.37 11.31
CA PRO A 32 2.63 6.92 11.22
C PRO A 32 2.49 6.45 9.76
N VAL A 33 3.09 5.30 9.44
CA VAL A 33 2.99 4.67 8.10
C VAL A 33 1.55 4.62 7.60
N ILE A 34 0.60 4.21 8.45
CA ILE A 34 -0.80 4.04 8.06
C ILE A 34 -1.44 5.33 7.54
N GLN A 35 -1.05 6.49 8.07
CA GLN A 35 -1.60 7.76 7.59
C GLN A 35 -1.17 8.04 6.16
N TYR A 36 0.09 7.76 5.78
CA TYR A 36 0.53 7.91 4.40
C TYR A 36 -0.29 7.04 3.43
N VAL A 37 -0.61 5.81 3.85
CA VAL A 37 -1.41 4.88 3.04
C VAL A 37 -2.86 5.35 2.91
N VAL A 38 -3.46 5.87 3.99
CA VAL A 38 -4.81 6.45 3.93
C VAL A 38 -4.84 7.72 3.08
N GLU A 39 -3.84 8.59 3.21
CA GLU A 39 -3.73 9.81 2.40
C GLU A 39 -3.60 9.46 0.90
N GLU A 40 -2.79 8.46 0.54
CA GLU A 40 -2.70 7.97 -0.84
C GLU A 40 -4.03 7.35 -1.31
N ALA A 41 -4.68 6.55 -0.46
CA ALA A 41 -5.95 5.91 -0.81
C ALA A 41 -7.05 6.93 -1.12
N LEU A 42 -7.04 8.08 -0.45
CA LEU A 42 -8.03 9.15 -0.58
C LEU A 42 -7.59 10.27 -1.54
N GLU A 43 -6.43 10.14 -2.18
CA GLU A 43 -5.96 11.12 -3.16
C GLU A 43 -6.86 11.17 -4.41
N PRO A 44 -7.33 10.03 -4.98
CA PRO A 44 -8.26 10.07 -6.11
C PRO A 44 -9.66 10.54 -5.69
N GLU A 45 -10.27 11.41 -6.49
CA GLU A 45 -11.62 11.95 -6.24
C GLU A 45 -12.71 10.87 -6.24
N GLU A 46 -12.46 9.72 -6.89
CA GLU A 46 -13.38 8.58 -6.92
C GLU A 46 -13.45 7.80 -5.61
N VAL A 47 -12.56 8.04 -4.64
CA VAL A 47 -12.50 7.30 -3.37
C VAL A 47 -13.16 8.10 -2.25
N ASP A 48 -14.28 7.58 -1.76
CA ASP A 48 -15.09 8.26 -0.73
C ASP A 48 -14.53 8.05 0.68
N ASP A 49 -14.04 6.84 0.97
CA ASP A 49 -13.56 6.42 2.28
C ASP A 49 -12.58 5.24 2.21
N ALA A 50 -11.75 5.15 3.25
CA ALA A 50 -10.80 4.07 3.46
C ALA A 50 -11.28 3.14 4.58
N ILE A 51 -11.30 1.84 4.30
CA ILE A 51 -11.63 0.77 5.24
C ILE A 51 -10.34 0.11 5.73
N ILE A 52 -9.95 0.37 6.97
CA ILE A 52 -8.83 -0.32 7.60
C ILE A 52 -9.32 -1.66 8.16
N VAL A 53 -8.75 -2.76 7.65
CA VAL A 53 -8.99 -4.10 8.19
C VAL A 53 -7.93 -4.41 9.23
N THR A 54 -8.26 -4.23 10.50
CA THR A 54 -7.36 -4.42 11.65
C THR A 54 -7.68 -5.70 12.42
N SER A 55 -6.93 -6.00 13.49
CA SER A 55 -7.28 -7.05 14.45
C SER A 55 -7.80 -6.42 15.75
N PRO A 56 -8.65 -7.14 16.54
CA PRO A 56 -9.19 -6.60 17.79
C PRO A 56 -8.13 -6.16 18.82
N GLY A 57 -6.91 -6.72 18.72
CA GLY A 57 -5.80 -6.40 19.61
C GLY A 57 -5.01 -5.13 19.26
N LYS A 58 -5.49 -4.30 18.34
CA LYS A 58 -4.83 -3.07 17.88
C LYS A 58 -5.73 -1.83 17.99
N PRO A 59 -6.16 -1.44 19.21
CA PRO A 59 -7.01 -0.27 19.40
C PRO A 59 -6.35 1.05 18.97
N GLU A 60 -5.02 1.11 18.91
CA GLU A 60 -4.25 2.31 18.57
C GLU A 60 -4.58 2.82 17.16
N LEU A 61 -4.82 1.90 16.21
CA LEU A 61 -5.21 2.27 14.84
C LEU A 61 -6.55 2.99 14.82
N LEU A 62 -7.54 2.48 15.58
CA LEU A 62 -8.84 3.14 15.70
C LEU A 62 -8.67 4.53 16.30
N ASN A 63 -8.00 4.61 17.45
CA ASN A 63 -7.84 5.85 18.20
C ASN A 63 -7.13 6.95 17.39
N TYR A 64 -6.17 6.59 16.54
CA TYR A 64 -5.42 7.55 15.73
C TYR A 64 -6.30 8.34 14.76
N PHE A 65 -7.30 7.69 14.16
CA PHE A 65 -8.22 8.29 13.20
C PHE A 65 -9.53 8.79 13.85
N GLN A 66 -9.59 8.89 15.18
CA GLN A 66 -10.71 9.53 15.87
C GLN A 66 -10.39 10.99 16.19
N PRO A 67 -11.39 11.90 16.17
CA PRO A 67 -11.20 13.27 16.62
C PRO A 67 -10.77 13.34 18.09
N ASP A 68 -9.71 14.10 18.40
CA ASP A 68 -9.31 14.42 19.77
C ASP A 68 -9.42 15.94 20.02
N ARG A 69 -10.66 16.38 20.21
CA ARG A 69 -10.97 17.81 20.49
C ARG A 69 -10.27 18.33 21.74
N SER A 70 -9.97 17.45 22.70
CA SER A 70 -9.29 17.86 23.93
C SER A 70 -7.84 18.22 23.65
N LEU A 71 -7.13 17.38 22.89
CA LEU A 71 -5.76 17.64 22.46
C LEU A 71 -5.68 18.84 21.50
N GLU A 72 -6.61 18.93 20.54
CA GLU A 72 -6.71 20.09 19.63
C GLU A 72 -6.82 21.41 20.40
N ASN A 73 -7.78 21.51 21.33
CA ASN A 73 -8.00 22.72 22.12
C ASN A 73 -6.78 23.06 22.98
N LEU A 74 -6.19 22.08 23.67
CA LEU A 74 -4.99 22.27 24.47
C LEU A 74 -3.81 22.82 23.64
N LEU A 75 -3.63 22.31 22.42
CA LEU A 75 -2.59 22.78 21.51
C LEU A 75 -2.85 24.21 21.05
N ARG A 76 -4.10 24.55 20.70
CA ARG A 76 -4.48 25.92 20.31
C ARG A 76 -4.30 26.92 21.45
N GLU A 77 -4.71 26.57 22.67
CA GLU A 77 -4.51 27.40 23.87
C GLU A 77 -3.02 27.69 24.13
N ARG A 78 -2.13 26.74 23.80
CA ARG A 78 -0.68 26.88 23.90
C ARG A 78 -0.03 27.57 22.68
N GLY A 79 -0.83 28.09 21.74
CA GLY A 79 -0.35 28.73 20.51
C GLY A 79 0.25 27.77 19.49
N LYS A 80 0.05 26.46 19.64
CA LYS A 80 0.60 25.39 18.80
C LYS A 80 -0.36 25.00 17.66
N ASN A 81 -0.80 25.99 16.87
CA ASN A 81 -1.87 25.81 15.89
C ASN A 81 -1.55 24.74 14.82
N ALA A 82 -0.34 24.72 14.26
CA ALA A 82 0.03 23.72 13.25
C ALA A 82 -0.07 22.28 13.76
N TYR A 83 0.28 22.02 15.03
CA TYR A 83 0.11 20.71 15.64
C TYR A 83 -1.37 20.38 15.88
N ALA A 84 -2.18 21.37 16.28
CA ALA A 84 -3.62 21.18 16.43
C ALA A 84 -4.29 20.84 15.08
N ASP A 85 -3.87 21.50 14.00
CA ASP A 85 -4.37 21.25 12.66
C ASP A 85 -3.97 19.86 12.15
N ALA A 86 -2.74 19.41 12.45
CA ALA A 86 -2.29 18.05 12.12
C ALA A 86 -3.09 16.96 12.86
N VAL A 87 -3.37 17.15 14.15
CA VAL A 87 -4.23 16.23 14.94
C VAL A 87 -5.65 16.21 14.38
N ALA A 88 -6.23 17.39 14.12
CA ALA A 88 -7.57 17.52 13.57
C ALA A 88 -7.68 16.88 12.17
N HIS A 89 -6.62 16.99 11.36
CA HIS A 89 -6.55 16.35 10.05
C HIS A 89 -6.59 14.82 10.18
N ALA A 90 -5.72 14.22 11.01
CA ALA A 90 -5.70 12.77 11.21
C ALA A 90 -7.03 12.23 11.73
N GLY A 91 -7.63 12.89 12.73
CA GLY A 91 -8.93 12.51 13.29
C GLY A 91 -10.14 12.84 12.41
N GLY A 92 -9.96 13.59 11.32
CA GLY A 92 -11.00 14.01 10.40
C GLY A 92 -11.05 13.25 9.08
N MET A 93 -10.10 12.33 8.84
CA MET A 93 -10.07 11.53 7.61
C MET A 93 -11.27 10.57 7.56
N PRO A 94 -11.90 10.34 6.39
CA PRO A 94 -13.02 9.40 6.23
C PRO A 94 -12.52 7.95 6.29
N VAL A 95 -12.29 7.46 7.53
CA VAL A 95 -11.76 6.13 7.80
C VAL A 95 -12.75 5.31 8.60
N ASP A 96 -13.10 4.15 8.08
CA ASP A 96 -13.92 3.13 8.73
C ASP A 96 -13.08 1.88 9.03
N PHE A 97 -13.58 1.04 9.94
CA PHE A 97 -12.84 -0.14 10.40
C PHE A 97 -13.64 -1.43 10.23
N ARG A 98 -12.93 -2.49 9.87
CA ARG A 98 -13.39 -3.87 9.93
C ARG A 98 -12.35 -4.73 10.63
N TYR A 99 -12.77 -5.89 11.12
CA TYR A 99 -11.89 -6.78 11.88
C TYR A 99 -11.60 -8.07 11.13
N GLN A 100 -10.31 -8.39 11.01
CA GLN A 100 -9.83 -9.73 10.78
C GLN A 100 -9.58 -10.39 12.14
N TYR A 101 -10.51 -11.26 12.57
CA TYR A 101 -10.41 -11.94 13.86
C TYR A 101 -9.34 -13.04 13.91
N GLU A 102 -9.10 -13.70 12.77
CA GLU A 102 -8.12 -14.77 12.63
C GLU A 102 -7.15 -14.45 11.48
N PRO A 103 -5.81 -14.56 11.69
CA PRO A 103 -4.81 -14.16 10.70
C PRO A 103 -4.68 -15.23 9.59
N LYS A 104 -5.72 -15.40 8.77
CA LYS A 104 -5.78 -16.36 7.66
C LYS A 104 -5.22 -15.83 6.34
N GLY A 105 -4.37 -14.81 6.38
CA GLY A 105 -3.75 -14.22 5.19
C GLY A 105 -4.47 -13.01 4.60
N LEU A 106 -3.86 -12.45 3.55
CA LEU A 106 -4.26 -11.20 2.90
C LEU A 106 -5.66 -11.27 2.26
N GLY A 107 -5.96 -12.37 1.55
CA GLY A 107 -7.27 -12.55 0.92
C GLY A 107 -8.40 -12.58 1.95
N HIS A 108 -8.17 -13.22 3.11
CA HIS A 108 -9.13 -13.21 4.21
C HIS A 108 -9.32 -11.80 4.80
N ALA A 109 -8.26 -11.01 4.92
CA ALA A 109 -8.36 -9.63 5.42
C ALA A 109 -9.22 -8.79 4.47
N ILE A 110 -8.96 -8.85 3.16
CA ILE A 110 -9.74 -8.11 2.16
C ILE A 110 -11.20 -8.55 2.19
N ARG A 111 -11.46 -9.86 2.22
CA ARG A 111 -12.83 -10.41 2.30
C ARG A 111 -13.60 -9.97 3.54
N SER A 112 -12.91 -9.64 4.64
CA SER A 112 -13.55 -9.14 5.88
C SER A 112 -14.19 -7.76 5.73
N ALA A 113 -13.96 -7.07 4.61
CA ALA A 113 -14.58 -5.79 4.24
C ALA A 113 -15.54 -5.90 3.04
N ALA A 114 -15.99 -7.11 2.68
CA ALA A 114 -16.87 -7.32 1.54
C ALA A 114 -18.22 -6.59 1.66
N ASP A 115 -18.73 -6.39 2.87
CA ASP A 115 -19.95 -5.62 3.14
C ASP A 115 -19.79 -4.14 2.76
N ALA A 116 -18.59 -3.59 2.89
CA ALA A 116 -18.32 -2.18 2.65
C ALA A 116 -18.27 -1.86 1.15
N VAL A 117 -17.70 -2.74 0.32
CA VAL A 117 -17.51 -2.50 -1.12
C VAL A 117 -18.73 -2.88 -1.98
N ALA A 118 -19.68 -3.64 -1.43
CA ALA A 118 -21.05 -3.84 -1.92
C ALA A 118 -21.26 -4.05 -3.45
N GLY A 119 -20.32 -4.67 -4.16
CA GLY A 119 -20.43 -4.93 -5.59
C GLY A 119 -19.89 -3.83 -6.50
N GLU A 120 -19.13 -2.86 -5.96
CA GLU A 120 -18.38 -1.86 -6.72
C GLU A 120 -16.90 -2.26 -6.86
N ASN A 121 -16.22 -1.69 -7.87
CA ASN A 121 -14.76 -1.74 -7.92
C ASN A 121 -14.18 -1.08 -6.65
N PHE A 122 -13.05 -1.58 -6.18
CA PHE A 122 -12.44 -1.09 -4.95
C PHE A 122 -10.92 -1.10 -5.04
N LEU A 123 -10.29 -0.16 -4.34
CA LEU A 123 -8.84 -0.16 -4.18
C LEU A 123 -8.43 -1.08 -3.03
N VAL A 124 -7.24 -1.66 -3.14
CA VAL A 124 -6.54 -2.31 -2.03
C VAL A 124 -5.14 -1.71 -1.94
N LEU A 125 -4.74 -1.28 -0.75
CA LEU A 125 -3.40 -0.76 -0.48
C LEU A 125 -2.80 -1.51 0.71
N LEU A 126 -1.62 -2.12 0.52
CA LEU A 126 -0.93 -2.74 1.65
C LEU A 126 -0.45 -1.68 2.65
N GLY A 127 -0.81 -1.86 3.92
CA GLY A 127 -0.61 -0.89 5.00
C GLY A 127 0.84 -0.67 5.45
N ASP A 128 1.82 -1.31 4.81
CA ASP A 128 3.26 -1.18 5.10
C ASP A 128 4.10 -0.69 3.91
N TYR A 129 3.47 -0.14 2.87
CA TYR A 129 4.16 0.46 1.72
C TYR A 129 3.83 1.96 1.63
N VAL A 130 4.84 2.83 1.69
CA VAL A 130 4.65 4.29 1.69
C VAL A 130 4.97 4.86 0.31
N VAL A 131 4.05 5.64 -0.27
CA VAL A 131 4.24 6.30 -1.57
C VAL A 131 4.15 7.81 -1.37
N PRO A 132 5.28 8.54 -1.23
CA PRO A 132 5.25 9.96 -0.89
C PRO A 132 4.50 10.84 -1.90
N ASN A 133 4.59 10.50 -3.19
CA ASN A 133 3.94 11.26 -4.27
C ASN A 133 2.46 10.92 -4.45
N ARG A 134 1.96 9.86 -3.80
CA ARG A 134 0.56 9.42 -3.82
C ARG A 134 -0.07 9.18 -5.20
N ASP A 135 0.76 8.95 -6.23
CA ASP A 135 0.34 8.98 -7.63
C ASP A 135 0.02 7.60 -8.23
N ILE A 136 0.23 6.51 -7.49
CA ILE A 136 0.04 5.14 -8.01
C ILE A 136 -1.44 4.83 -8.24
N CYS A 137 -2.33 5.28 -7.35
CA CYS A 137 -3.77 5.03 -7.47
C CYS A 137 -4.35 5.71 -8.73
N ASP A 138 -3.98 6.96 -8.99
CA ASP A 138 -4.39 7.69 -10.20
C ASP A 138 -3.90 7.01 -11.48
N LYS A 139 -2.65 6.54 -11.50
CA LYS A 139 -2.09 5.78 -12.62
C LYS A 139 -2.88 4.51 -12.89
N MET A 140 -3.26 3.77 -11.85
CA MET A 140 -4.11 2.58 -12.01
C MET A 140 -5.51 2.92 -12.53
N LEU A 141 -6.11 4.01 -12.03
CA LEU A 141 -7.43 4.47 -12.48
C LEU A 141 -7.43 4.93 -13.94
N ALA A 142 -6.37 5.62 -14.38
CA ALA A 142 -6.20 6.01 -15.77
C ALA A 142 -6.19 4.79 -16.71
N VAL A 143 -5.39 3.77 -16.38
CA VAL A 143 -5.34 2.50 -17.13
C VAL A 143 -6.68 1.78 -17.10
N SER A 144 -7.35 1.74 -15.94
CA SER A 144 -8.66 1.10 -15.81
C SER A 144 -9.68 1.75 -16.72
N LYS A 145 -9.74 3.08 -16.73
CA LYS A 145 -10.64 3.87 -17.57
C LYS A 145 -10.43 3.61 -19.06
N GLU A 146 -9.17 3.57 -19.51
CA GLU A 146 -8.82 3.26 -20.90
C GLU A 146 -9.26 1.85 -21.31
N HIS A 147 -9.21 0.90 -20.36
CA HIS A 147 -9.58 -0.49 -20.58
C HIS A 147 -10.98 -0.84 -20.06
N GLY A 148 -11.92 0.12 -20.09
CA GLY A 148 -13.34 -0.13 -19.85
C GLY A 148 -13.70 -0.48 -18.40
N GLY A 149 -12.93 0.01 -17.43
CA GLY A 149 -13.14 -0.23 -16.00
C GLY A 149 -12.55 -1.53 -15.48
N ALA A 150 -11.59 -2.13 -16.20
CA ALA A 150 -10.94 -3.38 -15.80
C ALA A 150 -10.14 -3.26 -14.51
N SER A 151 -9.94 -4.40 -13.84
CA SER A 151 -9.01 -4.51 -12.70
C SER A 151 -7.58 -4.13 -13.13
N VAL A 152 -6.87 -3.36 -12.31
CA VAL A 152 -5.50 -2.92 -12.56
C VAL A 152 -4.65 -3.11 -11.31
N ILE A 153 -3.42 -3.61 -11.45
CA ILE A 153 -2.48 -3.69 -10.33
C ILE A 153 -1.19 -2.93 -10.64
N ALA A 154 -0.57 -2.33 -9.63
CA ALA A 154 0.74 -1.72 -9.79
C ALA A 154 1.84 -2.78 -9.68
N VAL A 155 2.76 -2.77 -10.64
CA VAL A 155 3.93 -3.64 -10.65
C VAL A 155 5.22 -2.84 -10.80
N ALA A 156 6.34 -3.39 -10.37
CA ALA A 156 7.65 -2.80 -10.61
C ALA A 156 8.63 -3.90 -10.98
N ALA A 157 9.71 -3.53 -11.67
CA ALA A 157 10.79 -4.45 -11.96
C ALA A 157 11.64 -4.70 -10.69
N CYS A 158 12.02 -5.95 -10.45
CA CYS A 158 13.05 -6.30 -9.47
C CYS A 158 14.21 -7.07 -10.13
N SER A 159 15.27 -7.28 -9.36
CA SER A 159 16.33 -8.20 -9.79
C SER A 159 15.79 -9.65 -9.82
N PRO A 160 16.32 -10.53 -10.69
CA PRO A 160 15.89 -11.93 -10.77
C PRO A 160 16.01 -12.70 -9.45
N GLU A 161 16.94 -12.30 -8.59
CA GLU A 161 17.18 -12.93 -7.28
C GLU A 161 16.07 -12.62 -6.26
N GLU A 162 15.32 -11.54 -6.49
CA GLU A 162 14.30 -11.03 -5.58
C GLU A 162 12.89 -11.51 -5.89
N VAL A 163 12.66 -12.08 -7.09
CA VAL A 163 11.32 -12.53 -7.55
C VAL A 163 10.65 -13.51 -6.57
N SER A 164 11.44 -14.32 -5.87
CA SER A 164 10.94 -15.30 -4.89
C SER A 164 10.32 -14.66 -3.64
N ARG A 165 10.46 -13.35 -3.46
CA ARG A 165 9.90 -12.60 -2.32
C ARG A 165 8.47 -12.12 -2.58
N TYR A 166 8.04 -12.08 -3.83
CA TYR A 166 6.85 -11.35 -4.25
C TYR A 166 5.88 -12.18 -5.11
N GLY A 167 4.65 -11.70 -5.26
CA GLY A 167 3.80 -12.12 -6.38
C GLY A 167 4.34 -11.53 -7.69
N VAL A 168 4.40 -12.33 -8.75
CA VAL A 168 4.97 -11.95 -10.05
C VAL A 168 3.95 -12.19 -11.14
N ILE A 169 3.85 -11.25 -12.09
CA ILE A 169 2.92 -11.34 -13.21
C ILE A 169 3.53 -12.02 -14.44
N ALA A 170 2.69 -12.63 -15.25
CA ALA A 170 2.94 -13.02 -16.62
C ALA A 170 1.99 -12.22 -17.52
N GLY A 171 2.38 -11.92 -18.75
CA GLY A 171 1.50 -11.19 -19.67
C GLY A 171 2.22 -10.68 -20.89
N GLU A 172 1.59 -9.72 -21.56
CA GLU A 172 2.13 -9.04 -22.73
C GLU A 172 1.95 -7.52 -22.58
N ARG A 173 2.92 -6.74 -23.06
CA ARG A 173 2.80 -5.29 -23.14
C ARG A 173 1.73 -4.91 -24.16
N VAL A 174 0.79 -4.06 -23.76
CA VAL A 174 -0.34 -3.62 -24.60
C VAL A 174 -0.40 -2.12 -24.81
N GLY A 175 0.38 -1.34 -24.06
CA GLY A 175 0.42 0.10 -24.19
C GLY A 175 1.33 0.77 -23.17
N SER A 176 1.05 2.05 -22.93
CA SER A 176 1.71 2.87 -21.92
C SER A 176 0.76 3.97 -21.45
N LEU A 177 1.04 4.54 -20.29
CA LEU A 177 0.44 5.82 -19.88
C LEU A 177 0.79 6.93 -20.88
N GLU A 178 -0.06 7.96 -20.92
CA GLU A 178 0.19 9.18 -21.67
C GLU A 178 1.53 9.82 -21.23
N GLY A 179 2.37 10.19 -22.19
CA GLY A 179 3.71 10.74 -21.95
C GLY A 179 4.80 9.69 -21.70
N ALA A 180 4.47 8.39 -21.72
CA ALA A 180 5.40 7.28 -21.55
C ALA A 180 5.49 6.38 -22.80
N GLU A 181 5.21 6.89 -23.99
CA GLU A 181 5.07 6.09 -25.22
C GLU A 181 6.36 5.37 -25.62
N ASN A 182 7.52 5.95 -25.26
CA ASN A 182 8.85 5.46 -25.63
C ASN A 182 9.52 4.61 -24.55
N VAL A 183 8.85 4.32 -23.43
CA VAL A 183 9.45 3.53 -22.35
C VAL A 183 9.54 2.05 -22.70
N ALA A 184 10.59 1.39 -22.22
CA ALA A 184 10.74 -0.05 -22.38
C ALA A 184 9.70 -0.85 -21.58
N ASP A 185 9.59 -2.15 -21.85
CA ASP A 185 8.49 -2.97 -21.32
C ASP A 185 8.42 -3.02 -19.78
N ALA A 186 9.57 -2.94 -19.11
CA ALA A 186 9.67 -2.97 -17.64
C ALA A 186 9.98 -1.58 -17.04
N GLU A 187 9.80 -0.50 -17.80
CA GLU A 187 10.02 0.87 -17.33
C GLU A 187 8.71 1.54 -16.89
N PRO A 188 8.80 2.54 -15.99
CA PRO A 188 7.63 3.23 -15.45
C PRO A 188 6.73 3.79 -16.55
N GLY A 189 5.44 3.52 -16.44
CA GLY A 189 4.42 3.92 -17.40
C GLY A 189 4.07 2.85 -18.44
N ALA A 190 4.81 1.75 -18.57
CA ALA A 190 4.40 0.63 -19.41
C ALA A 190 3.10 -0.03 -18.89
N VAL A 191 2.22 -0.44 -19.79
CA VAL A 191 0.95 -1.11 -19.46
C VAL A 191 0.94 -2.52 -20.06
N TRP A 192 0.61 -3.49 -19.21
CA TRP A 192 0.57 -4.91 -19.55
C TRP A 192 -0.84 -5.45 -19.41
N ARG A 193 -1.24 -6.34 -20.31
CA ARG A 193 -2.37 -7.24 -20.08
C ARG A 193 -1.87 -8.48 -19.37
N ILE A 194 -2.44 -8.77 -18.21
CA ILE A 194 -2.02 -9.90 -17.38
C ILE A 194 -2.61 -11.19 -17.95
N GLY A 195 -1.73 -12.17 -18.18
CA GLY A 195 -2.08 -13.53 -18.59
C GLY A 195 -1.88 -14.58 -17.50
N GLY A 196 -1.24 -14.22 -16.38
CA GLY A 196 -1.07 -15.10 -15.22
C GLY A 196 -0.43 -14.38 -14.04
N LEU A 197 -0.61 -14.91 -12.83
CA LEU A 197 0.04 -14.43 -11.62
C LEU A 197 0.54 -15.62 -10.80
N VAL A 198 1.70 -15.50 -10.17
CA VAL A 198 2.27 -16.55 -9.32
C VAL A 198 2.80 -15.96 -8.02
N GLU A 199 2.37 -16.51 -6.89
CA GLU A 199 2.84 -16.10 -5.56
C GLU A 199 4.21 -16.71 -5.24
N LYS A 200 5.25 -15.87 -5.11
CA LYS A 200 6.60 -16.23 -4.66
C LYS A 200 7.22 -17.37 -5.49
N PRO A 201 7.31 -17.24 -6.83
CA PRO A 201 7.87 -18.30 -7.67
C PRO A 201 9.34 -18.58 -7.32
N ALA A 202 9.83 -19.77 -7.64
CA ALA A 202 11.27 -19.99 -7.71
C ALA A 202 11.85 -19.11 -8.84
N PRO A 203 13.09 -18.58 -8.72
CA PRO A 203 13.67 -17.72 -9.75
C PRO A 203 13.63 -18.32 -11.16
N GLU A 204 13.85 -19.63 -11.28
CA GLU A 204 13.88 -20.36 -12.55
C GLU A 204 12.48 -20.58 -13.14
N ALA A 205 11.43 -20.43 -12.32
CA ALA A 205 10.03 -20.59 -12.69
C ALA A 205 9.28 -19.25 -12.72
N ALA A 206 9.97 -18.12 -12.51
CA ALA A 206 9.37 -16.80 -12.53
C ALA A 206 8.97 -16.44 -13.97
N PRO A 207 7.70 -16.10 -14.23
CA PRO A 207 7.25 -15.82 -15.60
C PRO A 207 7.71 -14.45 -16.12
N SER A 208 8.13 -13.55 -15.22
CA SER A 208 8.78 -12.27 -15.51
C SER A 208 9.59 -11.82 -14.28
N ASN A 209 10.13 -10.60 -14.32
CA ASN A 209 10.68 -9.92 -13.14
C ASN A 209 9.79 -8.75 -12.66
N LEU A 210 8.54 -8.69 -13.10
CA LEU A 210 7.56 -7.68 -12.69
C LEU A 210 6.81 -8.17 -11.45
N TYR A 211 7.17 -7.61 -10.30
CA TYR A 211 6.56 -7.95 -9.02
C TYR A 211 5.41 -7.01 -8.68
N ILE A 212 4.43 -7.52 -7.93
CA ILE A 212 3.27 -6.78 -7.47
C ILE A 212 3.66 -5.89 -6.29
N VAL A 213 3.45 -4.58 -6.42
CA VAL A 213 3.89 -3.55 -5.45
C VAL A 213 3.00 -3.49 -4.22
N GLY A 214 1.76 -3.99 -4.30
CA GLY A 214 0.79 -3.90 -3.20
C GLY A 214 -0.20 -2.75 -3.33
N ARG A 215 -0.50 -2.36 -4.59
CA ARG A 215 -1.60 -1.47 -4.97
C ARG A 215 -2.43 -2.17 -6.01
N TYR A 216 -3.74 -2.19 -5.79
CA TYR A 216 -4.68 -2.91 -6.61
C TYR A 216 -5.95 -2.08 -6.78
N LEU A 217 -6.49 -2.05 -7.98
CA LEU A 217 -7.86 -1.71 -8.30
C LEU A 217 -8.54 -2.99 -8.77
N LEU A 218 -9.52 -3.48 -8.01
CA LEU A 218 -10.10 -4.80 -8.20
C LEU A 218 -11.59 -4.71 -8.43
N SER A 219 -12.08 -5.59 -9.30
CA SER A 219 -13.50 -5.78 -9.51
C SER A 219 -14.14 -6.56 -8.35
N PRO A 220 -15.48 -6.47 -8.19
CA PRO A 220 -16.23 -7.25 -7.21
C PRO A 220 -16.04 -8.76 -7.32
N LEU A 221 -15.71 -9.27 -8.51
CA LEU A 221 -15.51 -10.70 -8.74
C LEU A 221 -14.42 -11.25 -7.82
N VAL A 222 -13.40 -10.46 -7.50
CA VAL A 222 -12.35 -10.89 -6.56
C VAL A 222 -12.93 -11.17 -5.18
N MET A 223 -13.87 -10.36 -4.70
CA MET A 223 -14.57 -10.65 -3.45
C MET A 223 -15.29 -11.98 -3.57
N ASP A 224 -16.08 -12.20 -4.61
CA ASP A 224 -16.82 -13.45 -4.83
C ASP A 224 -15.91 -14.69 -4.83
N LEU A 225 -14.77 -14.61 -5.53
CA LEU A 225 -13.78 -15.69 -5.60
C LEU A 225 -13.10 -15.95 -4.24
N LEU A 226 -12.98 -14.94 -3.38
CA LEU A 226 -12.48 -15.10 -2.01
C LEU A 226 -13.50 -15.76 -1.06
N ALA A 227 -14.78 -15.87 -1.44
CA ALA A 227 -15.83 -16.44 -0.56
C ALA A 227 -15.55 -17.89 -0.14
N ASP A 228 -15.08 -18.68 -1.09
CA ASP A 228 -14.92 -20.13 -0.98
C ASP A 228 -13.46 -20.57 -1.12
N GLN A 229 -12.55 -19.60 -1.24
CA GLN A 229 -11.14 -19.87 -1.47
C GLN A 229 -10.51 -20.59 -0.29
N GLN A 230 -9.86 -21.71 -0.59
CA GLN A 230 -9.10 -22.49 0.36
C GLN A 230 -7.73 -21.86 0.61
N ALA A 231 -7.11 -22.23 1.73
CA ALA A 231 -5.74 -21.84 2.01
C ALA A 231 -4.78 -22.38 0.94
N GLY A 232 -3.94 -21.49 0.41
CA GLY A 232 -2.92 -21.79 -0.57
C GLY A 232 -1.53 -21.80 0.06
N LYS A 233 -0.61 -21.06 -0.56
CA LYS A 233 0.78 -20.98 -0.11
C LYS A 233 0.90 -20.48 1.32
N GLY A 234 1.66 -21.19 2.15
CA GLY A 234 1.86 -20.85 3.56
C GLY A 234 0.67 -21.16 4.48
N GLY A 235 -0.37 -21.85 3.99
CA GLY A 235 -1.57 -22.11 4.79
C GLY A 235 -2.50 -20.89 4.93
N GLU A 236 -2.31 -19.89 4.08
CA GLU A 236 -3.04 -18.62 4.07
C GLU A 236 -3.94 -18.50 2.83
N ILE A 237 -5.04 -17.78 2.95
CA ILE A 237 -5.90 -17.38 1.83
C ILE A 237 -5.20 -16.21 1.11
N GLN A 238 -4.64 -16.47 -0.07
CA GLN A 238 -3.86 -15.49 -0.83
C GLN A 238 -4.71 -14.69 -1.79
N LEU A 239 -4.51 -13.36 -1.85
CA LEU A 239 -5.18 -12.53 -2.86
C LEU A 239 -4.77 -12.92 -4.29
N THR A 240 -3.50 -13.28 -4.48
CA THR A 240 -2.91 -13.68 -5.77
C THR A 240 -3.66 -14.86 -6.40
N ASP A 241 -4.09 -15.84 -5.60
CA ASP A 241 -4.84 -17.01 -6.09
C ASP A 241 -6.24 -16.61 -6.60
N ALA A 242 -6.90 -15.64 -5.95
CA ALA A 242 -8.20 -15.15 -6.38
C ALA A 242 -8.09 -14.32 -7.67
N MET A 243 -7.07 -13.46 -7.78
CA MET A 243 -6.78 -12.72 -9.01
C MET A 243 -6.43 -13.65 -10.17
N ALA A 244 -5.63 -14.69 -9.94
CA ALA A 244 -5.32 -15.67 -10.97
C ALA A 244 -6.58 -16.39 -11.48
N ARG A 245 -7.51 -16.75 -10.58
CA ARG A 245 -8.82 -17.32 -10.95
C ARG A 245 -9.73 -16.32 -11.67
N SER A 246 -9.59 -15.02 -11.43
CA SER A 246 -10.43 -14.02 -12.09
C SER A 246 -10.09 -13.85 -13.57
N LEU A 247 -8.84 -14.13 -13.97
CA LEU A 247 -8.39 -14.05 -15.37
C LEU A 247 -9.18 -14.96 -16.34
N ASP A 248 -9.81 -16.03 -15.84
CA ASP A 248 -10.68 -16.90 -16.65
C ASP A 248 -12.02 -16.23 -17.01
N ARG A 249 -12.36 -15.11 -16.37
CA ARG A 249 -13.68 -14.47 -16.42
C ARG A 249 -13.61 -12.99 -16.82
N GLU A 250 -12.53 -12.30 -16.50
CA GLU A 250 -12.34 -10.88 -16.78
C GLU A 250 -10.89 -10.58 -17.20
N ALA A 251 -10.72 -9.48 -17.94
CA ALA A 251 -9.39 -8.97 -18.23
C ALA A 251 -8.83 -8.19 -17.02
N MET A 252 -7.53 -8.31 -16.81
CA MET A 252 -6.80 -7.55 -15.80
C MET A 252 -5.53 -6.97 -16.43
N TYR A 253 -5.17 -5.77 -16.00
CA TYR A 253 -4.02 -5.05 -16.50
C TYR A 253 -3.04 -4.75 -15.36
N ALA A 254 -1.81 -4.46 -15.73
CA ALA A 254 -0.80 -3.95 -14.82
C ALA A 254 -0.21 -2.66 -15.35
N VAL A 255 0.09 -1.73 -14.46
CA VAL A 255 0.87 -0.53 -14.75
C VAL A 255 2.22 -0.64 -14.08
N VAL A 256 3.29 -0.45 -14.84
CA VAL A 256 4.65 -0.47 -14.29
C VAL A 256 4.91 0.88 -13.62
N ILE A 257 5.32 0.86 -12.35
CA ILE A 257 5.71 2.04 -11.56
C ILE A 257 7.20 2.01 -11.27
N ASP A 258 7.77 3.18 -10.97
CA ASP A 258 9.17 3.26 -10.55
C ASP A 258 9.32 2.60 -9.17
N PRO A 259 10.19 1.58 -9.01
CA PRO A 259 10.41 0.93 -7.72
C PRO A 259 10.86 1.89 -6.60
N LEU A 260 11.31 3.10 -6.94
CA LEU A 260 11.66 4.18 -6.01
C LEU A 260 10.50 5.12 -5.67
N SER A 261 9.34 5.00 -6.35
CA SER A 261 8.14 5.80 -6.06
C SER A 261 7.55 5.50 -4.68
N GLY A 262 7.83 4.31 -4.13
CA GLY A 262 7.41 3.96 -2.79
C GLY A 262 8.43 3.08 -2.08
N TYR A 263 8.21 2.93 -0.78
CA TYR A 263 9.13 2.27 0.12
C TYR A 263 8.43 1.18 0.94
N ASP A 264 8.98 -0.05 0.91
CA ASP A 264 8.55 -1.14 1.80
C ASP A 264 9.03 -0.86 3.22
N THR A 265 8.11 -0.38 4.06
CA THR A 265 8.31 -0.14 5.49
C THR A 265 7.97 -1.37 6.33
N GLY A 266 7.68 -2.52 5.72
CA GLY A 266 7.43 -3.79 6.40
C GLY A 266 8.70 -4.42 7.00
N THR A 267 9.89 -4.01 6.56
CA THR A 267 11.18 -4.47 7.13
C THR A 267 11.86 -3.37 7.93
N PRO A 268 12.61 -3.70 9.01
CA PRO A 268 13.38 -2.68 9.74
C PRO A 268 14.32 -1.86 8.87
N SER A 269 15.04 -2.51 7.94
CA SER A 269 15.95 -1.84 7.01
C SER A 269 15.21 -0.90 6.06
N GLY A 270 14.09 -1.36 5.49
CA GLY A 270 13.26 -0.53 4.60
C GLY A 270 12.66 0.67 5.32
N TRP A 271 12.15 0.47 6.54
CA TRP A 271 11.64 1.56 7.38
C TRP A 271 12.72 2.60 7.76
N MET A 272 13.93 2.17 8.10
CA MET A 272 15.06 3.07 8.38
C MET A 272 15.50 3.84 7.13
N ALA A 273 15.64 3.16 5.99
CA ALA A 273 16.01 3.78 4.73
C ALA A 273 14.96 4.82 4.29
N THR A 274 13.67 4.49 4.44
CA THR A 274 12.55 5.40 4.16
C THR A 274 12.66 6.67 5.00
N ASN A 275 12.85 6.54 6.31
CA ASN A 275 13.01 7.69 7.20
C ASN A 275 14.21 8.55 6.80
N ALA A 276 15.36 7.95 6.51
CA ALA A 276 16.55 8.69 6.11
C ALA A 276 16.37 9.42 4.78
N LEU A 277 15.81 8.75 3.76
CA LEU A 277 15.57 9.33 2.44
C LEU A 277 14.54 10.47 2.52
N MET A 278 13.43 10.26 3.22
CA MET A 278 12.42 11.30 3.37
C MET A 278 12.95 12.47 4.22
N ALA A 279 13.68 12.22 5.30
CA ALA A 279 14.26 13.28 6.12
C ALA A 279 15.26 14.12 5.32
N ALA A 280 16.09 13.48 4.49
CA ALA A 280 17.08 14.15 3.66
C ALA A 280 16.50 15.04 2.57
N ASN A 281 15.24 14.82 2.16
CA ASN A 281 14.60 15.50 1.03
C ASN A 281 13.38 16.36 1.42
N ASP A 282 12.75 16.12 2.58
CA ASP A 282 11.60 16.91 3.05
C ASP A 282 12.08 18.30 3.51
N PRO A 283 11.59 19.41 2.91
CA PRO A 283 12.02 20.77 3.27
C PRO A 283 11.81 21.13 4.74
N ARG A 284 10.94 20.40 5.47
CA ARG A 284 10.68 20.61 6.90
C ARG A 284 11.78 20.01 7.79
N PHE A 285 12.48 18.97 7.32
CA PHE A 285 13.41 18.17 8.13
C PHE A 285 14.85 18.14 7.58
N ALA A 286 15.05 18.41 6.27
CA ALA A 286 16.32 18.20 5.59
C ALA A 286 17.50 18.92 6.24
N ASP A 287 17.37 20.20 6.55
CA ASP A 287 18.46 20.98 7.13
C ASP A 287 18.86 20.41 8.51
N ALA A 288 17.89 20.23 9.40
CA ALA A 288 18.14 19.70 10.75
C ALA A 288 18.65 18.24 10.72
N PHE A 289 18.20 17.45 9.73
CA PHE A 289 18.70 16.10 9.52
C PHE A 289 20.18 16.11 9.11
N TRP A 290 20.55 16.90 8.10
CA TRP A 290 21.91 16.96 7.62
C TRP A 290 22.87 17.60 8.64
N ASP A 291 22.44 18.63 9.37
CA ASP A 291 23.20 19.19 10.49
C ASP A 291 23.53 18.10 11.53
N ALA A 292 22.52 17.30 11.91
CA ALA A 292 22.70 16.19 12.84
C ALA A 292 23.60 15.07 12.30
N ILE A 293 23.59 14.82 10.99
CA ILE A 293 24.48 13.85 10.33
C ILE A 293 25.92 14.37 10.31
N ASP A 294 26.14 15.62 9.94
CA ASP A 294 27.48 16.21 9.84
C ASP A 294 28.18 16.26 11.21
N GLU A 295 27.44 16.51 12.29
CA GLU A 295 27.95 16.41 13.66
C GLU A 295 28.44 15.01 14.05
N ARG A 296 27.78 13.96 13.54
CA ARG A 296 28.03 12.56 13.91
C ARG A 296 28.98 11.85 12.94
N GLY A 297 29.07 12.35 11.71
CA GLY A 297 29.74 11.70 10.58
C GLY A 297 29.01 10.47 10.05
N GLY A 298 29.41 9.98 8.87
CA GLY A 298 29.10 8.63 8.38
C GLY A 298 28.08 8.53 7.23
N LEU A 299 27.29 9.56 6.95
CA LEU A 299 26.49 9.69 5.72
C LEU A 299 26.95 10.94 4.98
N MET A 300 27.08 10.86 3.65
CA MET A 300 27.49 12.01 2.83
C MET A 300 26.34 12.46 1.94
N ARG A 301 26.19 13.78 1.81
CA ARG A 301 25.33 14.41 0.81
C ARG A 301 25.87 14.09 -0.58
N LYS A 302 25.05 13.49 -1.45
CA LYS A 302 25.37 13.30 -2.87
C LYS A 302 25.09 14.56 -3.65
#